data_AF-A0A2W4S1I2-F1
#
_entry.id   AF-A0A2W4S1I2-F1
#
_cell.length_a   1.000
_cell.length_b   1.000
_cell.length_c   1.000
_cell.angle_alpha   90.00
_cell.angle_beta   90.00
_cell.angle_gamma   90.00
#
_symmetry.space_group_name_H-M   'P 1'
#
loop_
_entity.id
_entity.type
_entity.pdbx_description
1 polymer ?
#
loop_
_entity_poly.entity_id
_entity_poly.type
_entity_poly.pdbx_seq_one_letter_code
_entity_poly.pdbx_strand_id
1 'polypeptide(L)'
;MQKDISVVRSELERIERELANARSQAAAERREEAVCRRREGLARGIGDEETAAIAARFAVRHAERAAVLERKAEALEAERDLLRRELAEMERIVSERAAEVDAGAAPDGVDAVGARGPRWTGDGVDEAAEAEFRRLERERREREAEARLRELKKRMGR
;
A
#
# COMPACT_ATOMS: atom_id res chain seq x y z
N MET A 1 7.40 4.50 -18.33
CA MET A 1 6.21 5.27 -17.90
C MET A 1 5.12 4.40 -17.28
N GLN A 2 4.53 3.42 -17.98
CA GLN A 2 3.53 2.52 -17.35
C GLN A 2 4.08 1.75 -16.14
N LYS A 3 5.33 1.24 -16.27
CA LYS A 3 6.05 0.61 -15.16
C LYS A 3 6.26 1.57 -13.99
N ASP A 4 6.62 2.82 -14.27
CA ASP A 4 6.88 3.84 -13.24
C ASP A 4 5.60 4.20 -12.48
N ILE A 5 4.46 4.35 -13.19
CA ILE A 5 3.14 4.51 -12.58
C ILE A 5 2.80 3.33 -11.66
N SER A 6 3.08 2.10 -12.09
CA SER A 6 2.81 0.92 -11.27
C SER A 6 3.64 0.90 -9.98
N VAL A 7 4.89 1.38 -10.03
CA VAL A 7 5.76 1.52 -8.85
C VAL A 7 5.19 2.56 -7.90
N VAL A 8 4.87 3.76 -8.38
CA VAL A 8 4.28 4.84 -7.56
C VAL A 8 2.96 4.40 -6.92
N ARG A 9 2.10 3.67 -7.65
CA ARG A 9 0.87 3.09 -7.08
C ARG A 9 1.16 2.12 -5.93
N SER A 10 2.16 1.24 -6.11
CA SER A 10 2.53 0.28 -5.05
C SER A 10 3.11 0.97 -3.80
N GLU A 11 3.85 2.06 -3.99
CA GLU A 11 4.37 2.89 -2.90
C GLU A 11 3.25 3.63 -2.18
N LEU A 12 2.28 4.18 -2.92
CA LEU A 12 1.09 4.79 -2.35
C LEU A 12 0.31 3.79 -1.48
N GLU A 13 0.05 2.57 -1.97
CA GLU A 13 -0.61 1.51 -1.20
C GLU A 13 0.19 1.10 0.05
N ARG A 14 1.52 1.14 -0.01
CA ARG A 14 2.38 0.89 1.16
C ARG A 14 2.18 2.00 2.20
N ILE A 15 2.25 3.27 1.79
CA ILE A 15 2.10 4.41 2.70
C ILE A 15 0.69 4.46 3.30
N GLU A 16 -0.35 4.16 2.53
CA GLU A 16 -1.72 4.11 3.04
C GLU A 16 -1.89 3.04 4.13
N ARG A 17 -1.26 1.87 3.97
CA ARG A 17 -1.22 0.82 5.00
C ARG A 17 -0.43 1.28 6.24
N GLU A 18 0.72 1.91 6.05
CA GLU A 18 1.53 2.43 7.15
C GLU A 18 0.81 3.54 7.93
N LEU A 19 0.09 4.42 7.24
CA LEU A 19 -0.74 5.47 7.82
C LEU A 19 -1.88 4.87 8.64
N ALA A 20 -2.60 3.89 8.11
CA ALA A 20 -3.66 3.19 8.82
C ALA A 20 -3.13 2.50 10.09
N ASN A 21 -1.97 1.86 9.99
CA ASN A 21 -1.30 1.23 11.13
C ASN A 21 -0.89 2.25 12.19
N ALA A 22 -0.25 3.36 11.79
CA ALA A 22 0.16 4.42 12.71
C ALA A 22 -1.03 5.03 13.46
N ARG A 23 -2.13 5.32 12.74
CA ARG A 23 -3.38 5.82 13.35
C ARG A 23 -4.01 4.81 14.31
N SER A 24 -4.04 3.53 13.93
CA SER A 24 -4.56 2.46 14.79
C SER A 24 -3.75 2.32 16.09
N GLN A 25 -2.42 2.36 15.98
CA GLN A 25 -1.51 2.30 17.12
C GLN A 25 -1.64 3.55 18.01
N ALA A 26 -1.72 4.75 17.43
CA ALA A 26 -1.97 5.98 18.19
C ALA A 26 -3.27 5.89 18.99
N ALA A 27 -4.35 5.45 18.35
CA ALA A 27 -5.64 5.27 19.00
C ALA A 27 -5.59 4.22 20.13
N ALA A 28 -4.80 3.15 19.96
CA ALA A 28 -4.58 2.16 21.02
C ALA A 28 -3.84 2.76 22.22
N GLU A 29 -2.75 3.50 21.98
CA GLU A 29 -2.00 4.19 23.04
C GLU A 29 -2.87 5.22 23.79
N ARG A 30 -3.72 5.97 23.09
CA ARG A 30 -4.70 6.88 23.73
C ARG A 30 -5.72 6.15 24.60
N ARG A 31 -6.17 4.95 24.19
CA ARG A 31 -7.07 4.13 25.01
C ARG A 31 -6.36 3.66 26.28
N GLU A 32 -5.11 3.20 26.17
CA GLU A 32 -4.32 2.79 27.33
C GLU A 32 -4.00 3.96 28.27
N GLU A 33 -3.66 5.13 27.73
CA GLU A 33 -3.54 6.37 28.50
C GLU A 33 -4.80 6.62 29.33
N ALA A 34 -5.98 6.58 28.70
CA ALA A 34 -7.25 6.80 29.38
C ALA A 34 -7.53 5.73 30.46
N VAL A 35 -7.16 4.47 30.22
CA VAL A 35 -7.25 3.40 31.24
C VAL A 35 -6.36 3.73 32.44
N CYS A 36 -5.10 4.12 32.21
CA CYS A 36 -4.17 4.51 33.27
C CYS A 36 -4.68 5.72 34.06
N ARG A 37 -5.22 6.75 33.40
CA ARG A 37 -5.82 7.92 34.07
C ARG A 37 -7.01 7.55 34.95
N ARG A 38 -7.88 6.64 34.48
CA ARG A 38 -9.00 6.15 35.30
C ARG A 38 -8.49 5.38 36.52
N ARG A 39 -7.49 4.51 36.36
CA ARG A 39 -6.89 3.77 37.47
C ARG A 39 -6.20 4.68 38.47
N GLU A 40 -5.51 5.72 38.00
CA GLU A 40 -4.92 6.78 38.85
C GLU A 40 -5.99 7.42 39.74
N GLY A 41 -7.13 7.83 39.15
CA GLY A 41 -8.24 8.42 39.90
C GLY A 41 -8.86 7.47 40.93
N LEU A 42 -9.07 6.20 40.56
CA LEU A 42 -9.59 5.18 41.48
C LEU A 42 -8.65 4.91 42.66
N ALA A 43 -7.34 4.81 42.40
CA ALA A 43 -6.34 4.59 43.43
C ALA A 43 -6.27 5.76 44.42
N ARG A 44 -6.28 7.00 43.93
CA ARG A 44 -6.39 8.19 44.80
C ARG A 44 -7.68 8.21 45.62
N GLY A 45 -8.79 7.78 45.02
CA GLY A 45 -10.09 7.71 45.68
C GLY A 45 -10.12 6.78 46.91
N ILE A 46 -9.22 5.80 46.97
CA ILE A 46 -9.08 4.87 48.10
C ILE A 46 -7.83 5.14 48.96
N GLY A 47 -7.07 6.21 48.67
CA GLY A 47 -5.85 6.56 49.40
C GLY A 47 -4.61 5.74 49.05
N ASP A 48 -4.63 4.99 47.95
CA ASP A 48 -3.46 4.24 47.44
C ASP A 48 -2.61 5.14 46.53
N GLU A 49 -1.74 5.93 47.16
CA GLU A 49 -0.87 6.88 46.46
C GLU A 49 0.23 6.19 45.63
N GLU A 50 0.68 5.00 46.02
CA GLU A 50 1.71 4.27 45.27
C GLU A 50 1.16 3.81 43.92
N THR A 51 -0.01 3.17 43.91
CA THR A 51 -0.69 2.76 42.68
C THR A 51 -1.05 3.97 41.83
N ALA A 52 -1.51 5.07 42.45
CA ALA A 52 -1.81 6.30 41.73
C ALA A 52 -0.56 6.86 41.01
N ALA A 53 0.58 6.91 41.69
CA ALA A 53 1.84 7.38 41.11
C ALA A 53 2.35 6.46 40.00
N ILE A 54 2.18 5.15 40.12
CA ILE A 54 2.51 4.20 39.04
C ILE A 54 1.60 4.45 37.83
N ALA A 55 0.28 4.50 38.03
CA ALA A 55 -0.68 4.72 36.96
C ALA A 55 -0.44 6.05 36.22
N ALA A 56 -0.13 7.12 36.94
CA ALA A 56 0.22 8.42 36.37
C ALA A 56 1.46 8.34 35.46
N ARG A 57 2.52 7.64 35.89
CA ARG A 57 3.74 7.45 35.08
C ARG A 57 3.47 6.68 33.79
N PHE A 58 2.63 5.64 33.85
CA PHE A 58 2.24 4.91 32.64
C PHE A 58 1.35 5.75 31.72
N ALA A 59 0.42 6.53 32.26
CA ALA A 59 -0.41 7.43 31.46
C ALA A 59 0.45 8.42 30.66
N VAL A 60 1.46 9.04 31.29
CA VAL A 60 2.39 9.94 30.60
C VAL A 60 3.13 9.23 29.48
N ARG A 61 3.66 8.02 29.72
CA ARG A 61 4.36 7.24 28.67
C ARG A 61 3.46 6.90 27.50
N HIS A 62 2.22 6.50 27.75
CA HIS A 62 1.24 6.23 26.67
C HIS A 62 0.90 7.50 25.90
N ALA A 63 0.74 8.64 26.59
CA ALA A 63 0.52 9.93 25.95
C ALA A 63 1.69 10.35 25.03
N GLU A 64 2.93 10.17 25.49
CA GLU A 64 4.13 10.45 24.70
C GLU A 64 4.20 9.57 23.46
N ARG A 65 3.95 8.25 23.60
CA ARG A 65 3.91 7.31 22.47
C ARG A 65 2.82 7.65 21.47
N ALA A 66 1.62 7.95 21.94
CA ALA A 66 0.51 8.39 21.10
C ALA A 66 0.88 9.64 20.30
N ALA A 67 1.47 10.66 20.95
CA ALA A 67 1.89 11.89 20.28
C ALA A 67 2.96 11.65 19.20
N VAL A 68 3.89 10.72 19.42
CA VAL A 68 4.88 10.34 18.39
C VAL A 68 4.21 9.66 17.19
N LEU A 69 3.27 8.74 17.45
CA LEU A 69 2.55 8.03 16.39
C LEU A 69 1.59 8.95 15.61
N GLU A 70 0.98 9.93 16.28
CA GLU A 70 0.16 10.97 15.66
C GLU A 70 1.00 11.82 14.70
N ARG A 71 2.16 12.33 15.13
CA ARG A 71 3.09 13.06 14.25
C ARG A 71 3.58 12.20 13.09
N LYS A 72 3.81 10.90 13.31
CA LYS A 72 4.15 9.97 12.24
C LYS A 72 3.01 9.85 11.23
N ALA A 73 1.77 9.75 11.70
CA ALA A 73 0.60 9.69 10.83
C ALA A 73 0.43 10.98 10.01
N GLU A 74 0.65 12.15 10.62
CA GLU A 74 0.63 13.44 9.90
C GLU A 74 1.67 13.50 8.79
N ALA A 75 2.91 13.05 9.07
CA ALA A 75 3.97 13.00 8.07
C ALA A 75 3.62 12.04 6.89
N LEU A 76 3.13 10.84 7.21
CA LEU A 76 2.72 9.86 6.20
C LEU A 76 1.52 10.36 5.37
N GLU A 77 0.60 11.10 5.98
CA GLU A 77 -0.52 11.73 5.28
C GLU A 77 -0.05 12.81 4.29
N ALA A 78 0.90 13.65 4.69
CA ALA A 78 1.51 14.63 3.79
C ALA A 78 2.25 13.96 2.62
N GLU A 79 2.99 12.88 2.88
CA GLU A 79 3.69 12.10 1.85
C GLU A 79 2.71 11.44 0.87
N ARG A 80 1.65 10.82 1.40
CA ARG A 80 0.53 10.25 0.63
C ARG A 80 -0.10 11.29 -0.30
N ASP A 81 -0.31 12.52 0.19
CA ASP A 81 -0.90 13.60 -0.61
C ASP A 81 0.04 14.09 -1.71
N LEU A 82 1.36 14.09 -1.48
CA LEU A 82 2.35 14.40 -2.51
C LEU A 82 2.36 13.33 -3.61
N LEU A 83 2.47 12.05 -3.23
CA LEU A 83 2.50 10.94 -4.19
C LEU A 83 1.20 10.84 -5.00
N ARG A 84 0.03 11.13 -4.40
CA ARG A 84 -1.23 11.16 -5.17
C ARG A 84 -1.25 12.23 -6.23
N ARG A 85 -0.67 13.40 -5.96
CA ARG A 85 -0.55 14.49 -6.94
C ARG A 85 0.41 14.11 -8.06
N GLU A 86 1.56 13.55 -7.71
CA GLU A 86 2.55 13.05 -8.67
C GLU A 86 1.98 11.95 -9.57
N LEU A 87 1.29 10.97 -8.99
CA LEU A 87 0.63 9.90 -9.74
C LEU A 87 -0.41 10.47 -10.73
N ALA A 88 -1.25 11.40 -10.29
CA ALA A 88 -2.24 12.04 -11.14
C ALA A 88 -1.61 12.84 -12.30
N GLU A 89 -0.44 13.44 -12.07
CA GLU A 89 0.33 14.10 -13.13
C GLU A 89 0.91 13.08 -14.13
N MET A 90 1.54 12.01 -13.65
CA MET A 90 2.08 10.96 -14.52
C MET A 90 1.00 10.30 -15.37
N GLU A 91 -0.16 10.00 -14.78
CA GLU A 91 -1.32 9.42 -15.48
C GLU A 91 -1.84 10.36 -16.58
N ARG A 92 -1.87 11.67 -16.33
CA ARG A 92 -2.25 12.67 -17.32
C ARG A 92 -1.29 12.70 -18.50
N ILE A 93 0.02 12.75 -18.24
CA ILE A 93 1.05 12.75 -19.29
C ILE A 93 0.97 11.47 -20.14
N VAL A 94 0.72 10.32 -19.51
CA VAL A 94 0.50 9.06 -20.25
C VAL A 94 -0.72 9.15 -21.14
N SER A 95 -1.84 9.65 -20.62
CA SER A 95 -3.10 9.76 -21.37
C SER A 95 -2.98 10.72 -22.55
N GLU A 96 -2.33 11.88 -22.35
CA GLU A 96 -2.09 12.86 -23.41
C GLU A 96 -1.24 12.27 -24.53
N ARG A 97 -0.14 11.59 -24.19
CA ARG A 97 0.70 10.91 -25.19
C ARG A 97 -0.02 9.78 -25.92
N ALA A 98 -0.85 9.00 -25.22
CA ALA A 98 -1.64 7.96 -25.85
C ALA A 98 -2.63 8.55 -26.88
N ALA A 99 -3.26 9.68 -26.55
CA ALA A 99 -4.16 10.39 -27.46
C ALA A 99 -3.42 11.02 -28.66
N GLU A 100 -2.20 11.55 -28.47
CA GLU A 100 -1.36 12.06 -29.58
C GLU A 100 -0.95 10.94 -30.55
N VAL A 101 -0.59 9.77 -30.03
CA VAL A 101 -0.25 8.59 -30.85
C VAL A 101 -1.47 8.11 -31.65
N ASP A 102 -2.66 8.11 -31.04
CA ASP A 102 -3.92 7.74 -31.70
C ASP A 102 -4.35 8.77 -32.76
N ALA A 103 -4.23 10.07 -32.46
CA ALA A 103 -4.55 11.15 -33.40
C ALA A 103 -3.56 11.24 -34.58
N GLY A 104 -2.29 10.89 -34.37
CA GLY A 104 -1.28 10.75 -35.41
C GLY A 104 -1.48 9.51 -36.31
N ALA A 105 -2.38 8.59 -35.93
CA ALA A 105 -2.73 7.39 -36.67
C ALA A 105 -3.99 7.57 -37.54
N ALA A 106 -4.21 8.76 -38.10
CA ALA A 106 -5.25 8.96 -39.12
C ALA A 106 -4.88 8.20 -40.42
N PRO A 107 -5.85 7.52 -41.07
CA PRO A 107 -5.59 6.63 -42.20
C PRO A 107 -5.47 7.44 -43.50
N ASP A 108 -4.25 7.81 -43.87
CA ASP A 108 -4.00 8.26 -45.25
C ASP A 108 -4.05 7.02 -46.16
N GLY A 109 -5.19 6.86 -46.83
CA GLY A 109 -5.41 5.82 -47.82
C GLY A 109 -4.78 6.19 -49.16
N VAL A 110 -4.20 5.16 -49.79
CA VAL A 110 -3.85 4.97 -51.22
C VAL A 110 -2.82 5.94 -51.82
N ASP A 111 -1.67 5.56 -52.38
CA ASP A 111 -1.32 4.41 -53.25
C ASP A 111 0.21 4.17 -53.31
N ALA A 112 0.59 3.04 -53.93
CA ALA A 112 1.90 2.71 -54.54
C ALA A 112 2.81 1.71 -53.78
N VAL A 113 2.54 0.43 -54.05
CA VAL A 113 3.50 -0.61 -54.51
C VAL A 113 4.98 -0.38 -54.14
N GLY A 114 5.47 -1.11 -53.14
CA GLY A 114 6.92 -1.30 -52.99
C GLY A 114 7.36 -1.81 -51.62
N ALA A 115 8.09 -2.93 -51.63
CA ALA A 115 8.93 -3.44 -50.55
C ALA A 115 8.23 -3.97 -49.28
N ARG A 116 8.12 -5.31 -49.24
CA ARG A 116 7.85 -6.14 -48.06
C ARG A 116 8.99 -6.00 -47.04
N GLY A 117 8.88 -5.04 -46.13
CA GLY A 117 9.57 -5.00 -44.82
C GLY A 117 8.58 -5.36 -43.70
N PRO A 118 9.02 -5.89 -42.55
CA PRO A 118 8.12 -6.41 -41.54
C PRO A 118 7.31 -5.27 -40.92
N ARG A 119 6.00 -5.32 -41.16
CA ARG A 119 4.99 -4.44 -40.60
C ARG A 119 4.95 -4.68 -39.08
N TRP A 120 5.45 -3.74 -38.29
CA TRP A 120 5.21 -3.74 -36.85
C TRP A 120 3.77 -3.29 -36.62
N THR A 121 2.85 -4.23 -36.69
CA THR A 121 1.48 -4.07 -36.20
C THR A 121 1.56 -3.93 -34.69
N GLY A 122 1.14 -2.77 -34.17
CA GLY A 122 0.92 -2.53 -32.75
C GLY A 122 -0.28 -3.30 -32.22
N ASP A 123 -0.27 -4.62 -32.40
CA ASP A 123 -1.15 -5.57 -31.74
C ASP A 123 -0.26 -6.73 -31.30
N GLY A 124 0.18 -6.64 -30.05
CA GLY A 124 1.28 -7.41 -29.53
C GLY A 124 1.49 -7.04 -28.08
N VAL A 125 0.49 -7.31 -27.26
CA VAL A 125 0.78 -7.75 -25.90
C VAL A 125 1.81 -8.87 -26.08
N ASP A 126 3.04 -8.62 -25.67
CA ASP A 126 4.17 -9.52 -25.86
C ASP A 126 3.72 -10.90 -25.37
N GLU A 127 3.45 -11.83 -26.29
CA GLU A 127 2.83 -13.11 -26.00
C GLU A 127 3.71 -13.91 -25.00
N ALA A 128 5.01 -13.60 -24.99
CA ALA A 128 5.96 -14.04 -23.99
C ALA A 128 5.69 -13.46 -22.59
N ALA A 129 5.36 -12.17 -22.47
CA ALA A 129 5.02 -11.52 -21.21
C ALA A 129 3.67 -12.05 -20.64
N GLU A 130 2.68 -12.31 -21.49
CA GLU A 130 1.44 -12.95 -21.05
C GLU A 130 1.64 -14.42 -20.64
N ALA A 131 2.49 -15.16 -21.37
CA ALA A 131 2.86 -16.53 -21.01
C ALA A 131 3.63 -16.57 -19.68
N GLU A 132 4.51 -15.60 -19.45
CA GLU A 132 5.23 -15.44 -18.19
C GLU A 132 4.29 -15.10 -17.03
N PHE A 133 3.34 -14.18 -17.23
CA PHE A 133 2.32 -13.85 -16.23
C PHE A 133 1.45 -15.06 -15.88
N ARG A 134 0.98 -15.81 -16.88
CA ARG A 134 0.22 -17.06 -16.70
C ARG A 134 1.03 -18.13 -15.97
N ARG A 135 2.33 -18.21 -16.20
CA ARG A 135 3.23 -19.12 -15.50
C ARG A 135 3.40 -18.72 -14.03
N LEU A 136 3.65 -17.45 -13.74
CA LEU A 136 3.80 -16.93 -12.39
C LEU A 136 2.51 -17.09 -11.56
N GLU A 137 1.34 -16.91 -12.17
CA GLU A 137 0.05 -17.20 -11.53
C GLU A 137 -0.09 -18.67 -11.12
N ARG A 138 0.34 -19.62 -11.99
CA ARG A 138 0.31 -21.05 -11.67
C ARG A 138 1.26 -21.38 -10.53
N GLU A 139 2.50 -20.88 -10.57
CA GLU A 139 3.49 -21.08 -9.51
C GLU A 139 2.99 -20.52 -8.16
N ARG A 140 2.30 -19.37 -8.18
CA ARG A 140 1.68 -18.80 -6.97
C ARG A 140 0.56 -19.70 -6.42
N ARG A 141 -0.34 -20.19 -7.27
CA ARG A 141 -1.43 -21.09 -6.86
C ARG A 141 -0.89 -22.41 -6.32
N GLU A 142 0.18 -22.94 -6.90
CA GLU A 142 0.87 -24.15 -6.41
C GLU A 142 1.50 -23.93 -5.03
N ARG A 143 2.17 -22.79 -4.80
CA ARG A 143 2.72 -22.44 -3.48
C ARG A 143 1.64 -22.29 -2.42
N GLU A 144 0.51 -21.66 -2.77
CA GLU A 144 -0.64 -21.52 -1.87
C GLU A 144 -1.28 -22.89 -1.58
N ALA A 145 -1.37 -23.78 -2.57
CA ALA A 145 -1.85 -25.14 -2.39
C ALA A 145 -0.90 -25.97 -1.52
N GLU A 146 0.41 -25.87 -1.72
CA GLU A 146 1.43 -26.53 -0.88
C GLU A 146 1.40 -26.05 0.56
N ALA A 147 1.23 -24.75 0.79
CA ALA A 147 1.10 -24.19 2.14
C ALA A 147 -0.13 -24.77 2.84
N ARG A 148 -1.28 -24.81 2.17
CA ARG A 148 -2.51 -25.44 2.68
C ARG A 148 -2.33 -26.94 2.95
N LEU A 149 -1.60 -27.63 2.08
CA LEU A 149 -1.27 -29.06 2.25
C LEU A 149 -0.34 -29.31 3.44
N ARG A 150 0.65 -28.43 3.67
CA ARG A 150 1.55 -28.50 4.83
C ARG A 150 0.79 -28.26 6.13
N GLU A 151 -0.12 -27.30 6.14
CA GLU A 151 -1.00 -27.06 7.30
C GLU A 151 -1.93 -28.25 7.57
N LEU A 152 -2.51 -28.86 6.53
CA LEU A 152 -3.32 -30.07 6.65
C LEU A 152 -2.50 -31.26 7.16
N LYS A 153 -1.29 -31.49 6.63
CA LYS A 153 -0.38 -32.55 7.11
C LYS A 153 0.01 -32.35 8.57
N LYS A 154 0.32 -31.11 8.98
CA LYS A 154 0.61 -30.75 10.37
C LYS A 154 -0.58 -30.99 11.30
N ARG A 155 -1.82 -30.77 10.82
CA ARG A 155 -3.06 -31.05 11.57
C ARG A 155 -3.44 -32.53 11.60
N MET A 156 -3.02 -33.31 10.61
CA MET A 156 -3.36 -34.73 10.45
C MET A 156 -2.30 -35.70 11.03
N GLY A 157 -1.24 -35.19 11.65
CA GLY A 157 -0.35 -36.01 12.49
C GLY A 157 0.55 -37.00 11.73
N ARG A 158 1.39 -36.50 10.82
CA ARG A 158 2.70 -37.08 10.48
C ARG A 158 3.70 -35.97 10.18
#